data_AF-A0AA86MZA5-F1
#
_entry.id   AF-A0AA86MZA5-F1
#
_cell.length_a   1.000
_cell.length_b   1.000
_cell.length_c   1.000
_cell.angle_alpha   90.00
_cell.angle_beta   90.00
_cell.angle_gamma   90.00
#
_symmetry.space_group_name_H-M   'P 1'
#
loop_
_entity.id
_entity.type
_entity.pdbx_description
1 polymer ?
#
loop_
_entity_poly.entity_id
_entity_poly.type
_entity_poly.pdbx_seq_one_letter_code
_entity_poly.pdbx_strand_id
1 'polypeptide(L)'
;MKMKRRVWIILAVVLLGSLVGCGGWRSGYLNDQVGKAGQHDIAQELGKPTHRIPESHGISQWIYQDCPLYQACYVWVLTFDENKVLQTWERAPAQS
;
A
#
# COMPACT_ATOMS: atom_id res chain seq x y z
N MET A 1 -13.94 -39.50 -20.44
CA MET A 1 -12.61 -38.82 -20.42
C MET A 1 -12.64 -37.29 -20.36
N LYS A 2 -13.76 -36.60 -20.66
CA LYS A 2 -13.86 -35.11 -20.62
C LYS A 2 -13.88 -34.51 -19.19
N MET A 3 -14.39 -35.26 -18.21
CA MET A 3 -14.53 -34.80 -16.82
C MET A 3 -13.18 -34.64 -16.10
N LYS A 4 -12.26 -35.61 -16.26
CA LYS A 4 -10.91 -35.54 -15.68
C LYS A 4 -10.09 -34.36 -16.22
N ARG A 5 -10.28 -34.02 -17.50
CA ARG A 5 -9.59 -32.90 -18.15
C ARG A 5 -10.10 -31.54 -17.65
N ARG A 6 -11.40 -31.40 -17.39
CA ARG A 6 -11.99 -30.19 -16.77
C ARG A 6 -11.52 -30.01 -15.32
N VAL A 7 -11.51 -31.08 -14.54
CA VAL A 7 -11.00 -31.07 -13.16
C VAL A 7 -9.52 -30.69 -13.13
N TRP A 8 -8.70 -31.25 -14.02
CA TRP A 8 -7.29 -30.89 -14.14
C TRP A 8 -7.07 -29.43 -14.54
N ILE A 9 -7.88 -28.88 -15.44
CA ILE A 9 -7.81 -27.46 -15.83
C ILE A 9 -8.16 -26.57 -14.63
N ILE A 10 -9.24 -26.88 -13.90
CA ILE A 10 -9.63 -26.11 -12.71
C ILE A 10 -8.53 -26.17 -11.64
N LEU A 11 -7.96 -27.36 -11.39
CA LEU A 11 -6.88 -27.52 -10.43
C LEU A 11 -5.63 -26.73 -10.82
N ALA A 12 -5.27 -26.73 -12.11
CA ALA A 12 -4.15 -25.96 -12.63
C ALA A 12 -4.37 -24.44 -12.49
N VAL A 13 -5.59 -23.95 -12.75
CA VAL A 13 -5.94 -22.53 -12.59
C VAL A 13 -5.87 -22.10 -11.12
N VAL A 14 -6.36 -22.93 -10.18
CA VAL A 14 -6.29 -22.65 -8.74
C VAL A 14 -4.83 -22.63 -8.24
N LEU A 15 -3.99 -23.56 -8.70
CA LEU A 15 -2.56 -23.60 -8.35
C LEU A 15 -1.76 -22.42 -8.94
N LEU A 16 -2.15 -21.92 -10.11
CA LEU A 16 -1.52 -20.73 -10.72
C LEU A 16 -1.99 -19.43 -10.05
N GLY A 17 -3.23 -19.38 -9.55
CA GLY A 17 -3.81 -18.21 -8.88
C GLY A 17 -3.21 -17.87 -7.52
N SER A 18 -2.54 -18.81 -6.84
CA SER A 18 -1.88 -18.57 -5.55
C SER A 18 -0.58 -17.77 -5.64
N LEU A 19 -0.09 -17.46 -6.85
CA LEU A 19 1.16 -16.73 -7.08
C LEU A 19 0.97 -15.21 -7.29
N VAL A 20 -0.24 -14.67 -7.14
CA VAL A 20 -0.50 -13.23 -7.32
C VAL A 20 -0.02 -12.44 -6.09
N GLY A 21 1.30 -12.27 -6.01
CA GLY A 21 1.99 -11.03 -5.65
C GLY A 21 1.86 -10.46 -4.24
N CYS A 22 2.70 -10.91 -3.30
CA CYS A 22 3.16 -10.09 -2.17
C CYS A 22 4.08 -8.97 -2.69
N GLY A 23 3.54 -7.90 -3.30
CA GLY A 23 4.41 -6.85 -3.85
C GLY A 23 3.79 -5.49 -4.15
N GLY A 24 2.47 -5.33 -4.06
CA GLY A 24 1.81 -4.07 -4.42
C GLY A 24 0.58 -3.72 -3.59
N TRP A 25 0.27 -4.49 -2.54
CA TRP A 25 -0.97 -4.33 -1.78
C TRP A 25 -1.10 -2.92 -1.18
N ARG A 26 0.00 -2.37 -0.62
CA ARG A 26 -0.02 -1.04 0.00
C ARG A 26 -0.35 0.07 -1.00
N SER A 27 0.24 0.04 -2.18
CA SER A 27 -0.07 1.01 -3.23
C SER A 27 -1.52 0.88 -3.72
N GLY A 28 -2.03 -0.35 -3.85
CA GLY A 28 -3.43 -0.59 -4.18
C GLY A 28 -4.38 -0.06 -3.11
N TYR A 29 -4.10 -0.38 -1.84
CA TYR A 29 -4.86 0.14 -0.69
C TYR A 29 -4.87 1.68 -0.66
N LEU A 30 -3.71 2.32 -0.77
CA LEU A 30 -3.62 3.78 -0.72
C LEU A 30 -4.37 4.46 -1.87
N ASN A 31 -4.33 3.90 -3.08
CA ASN A 31 -5.13 4.39 -4.21
C ASN A 31 -6.63 4.34 -3.92
N ASP A 32 -7.10 3.25 -3.33
CA ASP A 32 -8.51 3.08 -2.98
C ASP A 32 -8.99 4.06 -1.90
N GLN A 33 -8.07 4.53 -1.05
CA GLN A 33 -8.37 5.39 0.10
C GLN A 33 -8.24 6.90 -0.17
N VAL A 34 -7.77 7.31 -1.36
CA VAL A 34 -7.70 8.74 -1.72
C VAL A 34 -9.10 9.38 -1.66
N GLY A 35 -9.21 10.47 -0.90
CA GLY A 35 -10.43 11.22 -0.65
C GLY A 35 -11.43 10.54 0.30
N LYS A 36 -11.06 9.41 0.91
CA LYS A 36 -11.97 8.62 1.76
C LYS A 36 -11.45 8.41 3.17
N ALA A 37 -10.22 7.90 3.31
CA ALA A 37 -9.68 7.50 4.60
C ALA A 37 -9.03 8.67 5.33
N GLY A 38 -9.24 8.71 6.64
CA GLY A 38 -8.51 9.58 7.53
C GLY A 38 -7.19 8.96 8.01
N GLN A 39 -6.41 9.79 8.71
CA GLN A 39 -5.20 9.33 9.43
C GLN A 39 -5.44 8.13 10.35
N HIS A 40 -6.60 8.06 11.01
CA HIS A 40 -6.95 6.95 11.90
C HIS A 40 -7.09 5.63 11.14
N ASP A 41 -7.87 5.63 10.06
CA ASP A 41 -8.14 4.44 9.24
C ASP A 41 -6.84 3.90 8.61
N ILE A 42 -6.00 4.80 8.11
CA ILE A 42 -4.69 4.44 7.55
C ILE A 42 -3.77 3.88 8.63
N ALA A 43 -3.73 4.47 9.83
CA ALA A 43 -2.90 3.97 10.92
C ALA A 43 -3.38 2.60 11.43
N GLN A 44 -4.68 2.32 11.35
CA GLN A 44 -5.23 1.02 11.71
C GLN A 44 -4.77 -0.08 10.75
N GLU A 45 -4.72 0.21 9.45
CA GLU A 45 -4.31 -0.77 8.43
C GLU A 45 -2.79 -0.88 8.29
N LEU A 46 -2.09 0.25 8.18
CA LEU A 46 -0.65 0.29 7.89
C LEU A 46 0.23 0.37 9.15
N GLY A 47 -0.37 0.59 10.31
CA GLY A 47 0.35 0.87 11.54
C GLY A 47 0.84 2.32 11.64
N LYS A 48 1.71 2.58 12.62
CA LYS A 48 2.26 3.92 12.85
C LYS A 48 3.24 4.30 11.73
N PRO A 49 3.19 5.54 11.21
CA PRO A 49 4.17 6.00 10.24
C PRO A 49 5.57 6.08 10.86
N THR A 50 6.60 5.95 10.02
CA THR A 50 8.00 6.10 10.41
C THR A 50 8.30 7.53 10.84
N HIS A 51 7.81 8.50 10.06
CA HIS A 51 7.94 9.93 10.38
C HIS A 51 6.63 10.67 10.15
N ARG A 52 6.40 11.73 10.93
CA ARG A 52 5.31 12.69 10.74
C ARG A 52 5.92 14.06 10.57
N ILE A 53 5.60 14.72 9.48
CA ILE A 53 5.99 16.11 9.26
C ILE A 53 4.96 16.98 9.98
N PRO A 54 5.40 17.98 10.76
CA PRO A 54 4.49 18.93 11.42
C PRO A 54 3.54 19.56 10.42
N GLU A 55 2.31 19.78 10.85
CA GLU A 55 1.28 20.37 10.02
C GLU A 55 1.63 21.81 9.64
N SER A 56 1.52 22.11 8.36
CA SER A 56 1.76 23.44 7.79
C SER A 56 0.58 23.83 6.92
N HIS A 57 -0.03 24.97 7.21
CA HIS A 57 -1.23 25.45 6.50
C HIS A 57 -2.37 24.41 6.44
N GLY A 58 -2.60 23.66 7.52
CA GLY A 58 -3.63 22.61 7.57
C GLY A 58 -3.20 21.28 6.94
N ILE A 59 -2.12 21.26 6.15
CA ILE A 59 -1.62 20.07 5.46
C ILE A 59 -0.67 19.33 6.37
N SER A 60 -0.86 18.02 6.48
CA SER A 60 0.05 17.14 7.22
C SER A 60 0.57 16.02 6.33
N GLN A 61 1.82 15.61 6.57
CA GLN A 61 2.44 14.54 5.79
C GLN A 61 2.94 13.43 6.69
N TRP A 62 2.61 12.19 6.31
CA TRP A 62 3.12 10.98 6.96
C TRP A 62 4.05 10.25 6.02
N ILE A 63 5.14 9.74 6.56
CA ILE A 63 6.13 8.96 5.82
C ILE A 63 6.13 7.55 6.40
N TYR A 64 5.80 6.58 5.56
CA TYR A 64 6.12 5.18 5.79
C TYR A 64 7.41 4.87 5.04
N GLN A 65 8.37 4.25 5.72
CA GLN A 65 9.66 3.92 5.12
C GLN A 65 9.95 2.44 5.35
N ASP A 66 10.17 1.72 4.24
CA ASP A 66 10.60 0.32 4.28
C ASP A 66 12.01 0.22 3.69
N CYS A 67 12.94 -0.24 4.53
CA CYS A 67 14.33 -0.49 4.19
C CYS A 67 14.65 -1.97 4.41
N PRO A 68 14.28 -2.86 3.46
CA PRO A 68 14.67 -4.26 3.55
C PRO A 68 16.20 -4.39 3.50
N LEU A 69 16.74 -5.32 4.30
CA LEU A 69 18.15 -5.67 4.22
C LEU A 69 18.41 -6.19 2.80
N TYR A 70 19.40 -5.63 2.11
CA TYR A 70 19.82 -5.99 0.75
C TYR A 70 18.95 -5.51 -0.43
N GLN A 71 18.00 -4.58 -0.23
CA GLN A 71 17.34 -3.89 -1.37
C GLN A 71 17.29 -2.38 -1.16
N ALA A 72 16.87 -1.65 -2.19
CA ALA A 72 16.68 -0.21 -2.10
C ALA A 72 15.58 0.15 -1.09
N CYS A 73 15.84 1.16 -0.27
CA CYS A 73 14.83 1.76 0.59
C CYS A 73 13.77 2.48 -0.23
N TYR A 74 12.51 2.34 0.16
CA TYR A 74 11.40 3.11 -0.41
C TYR A 74 10.67 3.86 0.69
N VAL A 75 10.19 5.05 0.34
CA VAL A 75 9.30 5.85 1.17
C VAL A 75 7.95 6.01 0.48
N TRP A 76 6.89 6.01 1.28
CA TRP A 76 5.55 6.40 0.90
C TRP A 76 5.20 7.68 1.64
N VAL A 77 5.06 8.77 0.91
CA VAL A 77 4.69 10.08 1.45
C VAL A 77 3.20 10.26 1.23
N LEU A 78 2.44 10.24 2.31
CA LEU A 78 1.00 10.47 2.31
C LEU A 78 0.74 11.93 2.70
N THR A 79 -0.07 12.62 1.92
CA THR A 79 -0.46 14.00 2.19
C THR A 79 -1.94 14.06 2.56
N PHE A 80 -2.22 14.64 3.72
CA PHE A 80 -3.56 14.82 4.25
C PHE A 80 -3.93 16.29 4.25
N ASP A 81 -5.20 16.59 4.00
CA ASP A 81 -5.74 17.94 4.12
C ASP A 81 -6.00 18.36 5.59
N GLU A 82 -6.59 19.54 5.75
CA GLU A 82 -7.00 20.09 7.05
C GLU A 82 -7.94 19.16 7.82
N ASN A 83 -8.79 18.41 7.12
CA ASN A 83 -9.74 17.45 7.68
C ASN A 83 -9.09 16.09 7.96
N LYS A 84 -7.77 15.97 7.80
CA LYS A 84 -6.97 14.75 8.00
C LYS A 84 -7.37 13.62 7.06
N VAL A 85 -7.96 13.94 5.91
CA VAL A 85 -8.33 12.99 4.85
C VAL A 85 -7.16 12.86 3.87
N LEU A 86 -6.84 11.63 3.48
CA LEU A 86 -5.78 11.36 2.50
C LEU A 86 -6.15 11.98 1.16
N GLN A 87 -5.36 12.91 0.65
CA GLN A 87 -5.60 13.55 -0.66
C GLN A 87 -4.69 13.00 -1.75
N THR A 88 -3.44 12.69 -1.42
CA THR A 88 -2.49 12.13 -2.38
C THR A 88 -1.43 11.32 -1.67
N TRP A 89 -0.78 10.43 -2.42
CA TRP A 89 0.38 9.69 -1.94
C TRP A 89 1.39 9.51 -3.07
N GLU A 90 2.66 9.46 -2.70
CA GLU A 90 3.77 9.19 -3.63
C GLU A 90 4.68 8.11 -3.07
N ARG A 91 5.22 7.27 -3.94
CA ARG A 91 6.32 6.34 -3.61
C ARG A 91 7.59 6.80 -4.28
N ALA A 92 8.64 7.00 -3.50
CA ALA A 92 9.96 7.38 -3.99
C ALA A 92 11.06 6.48 -3.39
N PRO A 93 12.21 6.32 -4.05
CA PRO A 93 13.39 5.78 -3.37
C PRO A 93 13.76 6.71 -2.20
N ALA A 94 14.14 6.15 -1.06
CA ALA A 94 14.64 6.96 0.04
C ALA A 94 15.98 7.59 -0.40
N GLN A 95 16.04 8.91 -0.48
CA GLN A 95 17.28 9.62 -0.80
C GLN A 95 18.24 9.47 0.38
N SER A 96 19.47 9.01 0.11
CA SER A 96 20.55 8.81 1.08
C SER A 96 21.17 10.11 1.54
#